data_AF-A0A353WYA4-F1
#
_entry.id   AF-A0A353WYA4-F1
#
_cell.length_a   1.000
_cell.length_b   1.000
_cell.length_c   1.000
_cell.angle_alpha   90.00
_cell.angle_beta   90.00
_cell.angle_gamma   90.00
#
_symmetry.space_group_name_H-M   'P 1'
#
loop_
_entity.id
_entity.type
_entity.pdbx_description
1 polymer ?
#
loop_
_entity_poly.entity_id
_entity_poly.type
_entity_poly.pdbx_seq_one_letter_code
_entity_poly.pdbx_strand_id
1 'polypeptide(L)'
;MKLFGFIVICGLLWSTPCRGQEVDLEYTNIQDSLLIQGITEYIELRQKEFPYFKDKGYLELKLLYTNRYSDPSLDDRLKAVFVLQDSYRGFENGENKSPKYFTYIRDKLVLIYLVEDLFSQNPRLDQKSRELIVALTSSVLEPIEPLIVKDSLGNVFIDDKYFRPEEKVMLHTGGTIKIYKNGSMELSH
;
A
#
# COMPACT_ATOMS: atom_id res chain seq x y z
N MET A 1 4.89 33.48 63.32
CA MET A 1 5.45 32.11 63.32
C MET A 1 4.51 31.21 62.51
N LYS A 2 5.04 30.58 61.46
CA LYS A 2 4.48 29.52 60.61
C LYS A 2 3.29 29.87 59.67
N LEU A 3 3.66 30.19 58.43
CA LEU A 3 2.87 29.96 57.22
C LEU A 3 2.61 28.44 57.06
N PHE A 4 1.35 28.07 56.86
CA PHE A 4 0.88 26.82 56.24
C PHE A 4 -0.40 27.22 55.50
N GLY A 5 -0.59 27.03 54.21
CA GLY A 5 -0.05 26.03 53.30
C GLY A 5 -1.26 25.52 52.50
N PHE A 6 -1.75 26.32 51.55
CA PHE A 6 -2.77 25.88 50.60
C PHE A 6 -2.04 25.40 49.34
N ILE A 7 -1.84 24.10 49.24
CA ILE A 7 -1.28 23.45 48.05
C ILE A 7 -2.37 23.45 46.99
N VAL A 8 -2.10 24.17 45.90
CA VAL A 8 -2.90 24.21 44.68
C VAL A 8 -2.91 22.81 44.06
N ILE A 9 -4.09 22.18 44.06
CA ILE A 9 -4.37 20.98 43.27
C ILE A 9 -4.52 21.43 41.82
N CYS A 10 -3.42 21.46 41.08
CA CYS A 10 -3.44 21.63 39.63
C CYS A 10 -2.56 20.58 38.97
N GLY A 11 -3.18 19.79 38.08
CA GLY A 11 -2.50 19.33 36.88
C GLY A 11 -1.83 17.97 36.94
N LEU A 12 -2.59 16.92 37.22
CA LEU A 12 -2.25 15.58 36.72
C LEU A 12 -3.47 14.95 36.05
N LEU A 13 -4.06 15.69 35.10
CA LEU A 13 -4.70 15.07 33.94
C LEU A 13 -3.57 14.56 33.06
N TRP A 14 -3.02 13.41 33.42
CA TRP A 14 -2.23 12.60 32.50
C TRP A 14 -3.19 12.12 31.42
N SER A 15 -3.36 12.93 30.38
CA SER A 15 -3.74 12.43 29.07
C SER A 15 -2.62 11.48 28.65
N THR A 16 -2.75 10.20 28.99
CA THR A 16 -1.98 9.16 28.30
C THR A 16 -2.27 9.36 26.81
N PRO A 17 -1.27 9.67 25.97
CA PRO A 17 -1.51 9.65 24.54
C PRO A 17 -1.97 8.22 24.24
N CYS A 18 -3.21 8.10 23.75
CA CYS A 18 -3.66 6.91 23.08
C CYS A 18 -2.73 6.74 21.88
N ARG A 19 -1.62 6.03 22.07
CA ARG A 19 -0.74 5.61 20.98
C ARG A 19 -1.57 4.63 20.17
N GLY A 20 -2.26 5.15 19.16
CA GLY A 20 -2.74 4.32 18.05
C GLY A 20 -1.55 3.50 17.56
N GLN A 21 -1.78 2.22 17.28
CA GLN A 21 -0.74 1.32 16.84
C GLN A 21 -0.05 1.90 15.60
N GLU A 22 1.22 2.26 15.76
CA GLU A 22 2.10 2.65 14.67
C GLU A 22 2.53 1.37 13.94
N VAL A 23 2.34 1.34 12.63
CA VAL A 23 2.74 0.21 11.79
C VAL A 23 4.13 0.47 11.22
N ASP A 24 5.07 -0.41 11.55
CA ASP A 24 6.38 -0.48 10.92
C ASP A 24 6.31 -1.28 9.61
N LEU A 25 6.92 -0.73 8.56
CA LEU A 25 7.04 -1.36 7.25
C LEU A 25 8.27 -2.28 7.22
N GLU A 26 8.06 -3.55 6.93
CA GLU A 26 9.13 -4.54 6.97
C GLU A 26 9.43 -5.12 5.57
N TYR A 27 10.72 -5.32 5.26
CA TYR A 27 11.10 -6.10 4.08
C TYR A 27 10.77 -7.58 4.32
N THR A 28 10.17 -8.24 3.33
CA THR A 28 9.87 -9.67 3.40
C THR A 28 10.37 -10.42 2.18
N ASN A 29 10.73 -11.69 2.37
CA ASN A 29 11.05 -12.62 1.30
C ASN A 29 9.91 -13.65 1.19
N ILE A 30 9.12 -13.56 0.12
CA ILE A 30 8.00 -14.48 -0.12
C ILE A 30 8.56 -15.86 -0.43
N GLN A 31 8.20 -16.86 0.38
CA GLN A 31 8.65 -18.25 0.22
C GLN A 31 7.61 -19.12 -0.53
N ASP A 32 6.35 -18.67 -0.62
CA ASP A 32 5.29 -19.44 -1.28
C ASP A 32 5.48 -19.40 -2.80
N SER A 33 5.90 -20.52 -3.38
CA SER A 33 6.26 -20.62 -4.80
C SER A 33 5.07 -20.37 -5.73
N LEU A 34 3.85 -20.73 -5.33
CA LEU A 34 2.64 -20.49 -6.12
C LEU A 34 2.28 -19.02 -6.13
N LEU A 35 2.44 -18.33 -5.00
CA LEU A 35 2.27 -16.88 -4.93
C LEU A 35 3.32 -16.17 -5.81
N ILE A 36 4.59 -16.55 -5.71
CA ILE A 36 5.67 -16.00 -6.55
C ILE A 36 5.35 -16.22 -8.03
N GLN A 37 4.92 -17.43 -8.40
CA GLN A 37 4.53 -17.78 -9.76
C GLN A 37 3.37 -16.89 -10.24
N GLY A 38 2.30 -16.74 -9.45
CA GLY A 38 1.15 -15.92 -9.84
C GLY A 38 1.50 -14.44 -10.01
N ILE A 39 2.31 -13.89 -9.11
CA ILE A 39 2.81 -12.51 -9.21
C ILE A 39 3.68 -12.36 -10.47
N THR A 40 4.52 -13.34 -10.73
CA THR A 40 5.40 -13.38 -11.90
C THR A 40 4.60 -13.41 -13.20
N GLU A 41 3.60 -14.30 -13.32
CA GLU A 41 2.72 -14.39 -14.49
C GLU A 41 1.95 -13.08 -14.71
N TYR A 42 1.47 -12.46 -13.62
CA TYR A 42 0.83 -11.15 -13.68
C TYR A 42 1.79 -10.09 -14.24
N ILE A 43 3.03 -9.99 -13.72
CA ILE A 43 4.03 -9.03 -14.21
C ILE A 43 4.26 -9.20 -15.71
N GLU A 44 4.43 -10.44 -16.19
CA GLU A 44 4.66 -10.70 -17.61
C GLU A 44 3.49 -10.29 -18.49
N LEU A 45 2.26 -10.58 -18.05
CA LEU A 45 1.08 -10.16 -18.79
C LEU A 45 1.00 -8.63 -18.85
N ARG A 46 1.16 -7.96 -17.71
CA ARG A 46 1.08 -6.50 -17.63
C ARG A 46 2.16 -5.82 -18.47
N GLN A 47 3.38 -6.35 -18.50
CA GLN A 47 4.45 -5.83 -19.35
C GLN A 47 4.16 -6.00 -20.86
N LYS A 48 3.42 -7.05 -21.25
CA LYS A 48 2.99 -7.26 -22.64
C LYS A 48 1.88 -6.31 -23.05
N GLU A 49 0.88 -6.11 -22.17
CA GLU A 49 -0.26 -5.25 -22.43
C GLU A 49 0.09 -3.76 -22.31
N PHE A 50 0.96 -3.42 -21.37
CA PHE A 50 1.37 -2.07 -21.02
C PHE A 50 2.90 -2.00 -20.94
N PRO A 51 3.59 -1.76 -22.08
CA PRO A 51 5.05 -1.73 -22.13
C PRO A 51 5.69 -0.77 -21.12
N TYR A 52 5.00 0.31 -20.75
CA TYR A 52 5.44 1.25 -19.73
C TYR A 52 5.58 0.62 -18.33
N PHE A 53 4.75 -0.38 -18.00
CA PHE A 53 4.87 -1.15 -16.77
C PHE A 53 6.19 -1.91 -16.67
N LYS A 54 6.93 -2.06 -17.77
CA LYS A 54 8.26 -2.67 -17.73
C LYS A 54 9.23 -1.83 -16.91
N ASP A 55 9.24 -0.51 -17.13
CA ASP A 55 10.24 0.37 -16.54
C ASP A 55 9.70 1.14 -15.33
N LYS A 56 8.38 1.34 -15.28
CA LYS A 56 7.72 2.19 -14.28
C LYS A 56 6.57 1.46 -13.59
N GLY A 57 6.17 2.00 -12.45
CA GLY A 57 5.10 1.45 -11.62
C GLY A 57 5.57 0.35 -10.66
N TYR A 58 4.67 0.02 -9.73
CA TYR A 58 4.84 -1.03 -8.73
C TYR A 58 3.55 -1.83 -8.58
N LEU A 59 3.59 -2.91 -7.81
CA LEU A 59 2.43 -3.74 -7.50
C LEU A 59 1.91 -3.49 -6.08
N GLU A 60 0.60 -3.41 -5.94
CA GLU A 60 -0.11 -3.60 -4.68
C GLU A 60 -0.63 -5.03 -4.61
N LEU A 61 -0.19 -5.78 -3.60
CA LEU A 61 -0.68 -7.12 -3.28
C LEU A 61 -1.55 -7.04 -2.03
N LYS A 62 -2.85 -7.28 -2.18
CA LYS A 62 -3.82 -7.28 -1.07
C LYS A 62 -4.20 -8.71 -0.75
N LEU A 63 -3.86 -9.19 0.43
CA LEU A 63 -4.45 -10.42 0.95
C LEU A 63 -5.93 -10.14 1.23
N LEU A 64 -6.84 -10.86 0.59
CA LEU A 64 -8.29 -10.73 0.83
C LEU A 64 -8.81 -11.84 1.74
N TYR A 65 -8.24 -13.03 1.60
CA TYR A 65 -8.70 -14.20 2.32
C TYR A 65 -7.53 -15.14 2.60
N THR A 66 -7.53 -15.73 3.78
CA THR A 66 -6.69 -16.87 4.11
C THR A 66 -7.49 -17.80 5.01
N ASN A 67 -7.44 -19.10 4.70
CA ASN A 67 -8.05 -20.12 5.52
C ASN A 67 -7.16 -20.38 6.75
N ARG A 68 -7.17 -19.44 7.71
CA ARG A 68 -6.45 -19.54 8.99
C ARG A 68 -7.18 -20.40 10.01
N TYR A 69 -8.50 -20.54 9.85
CA TYR A 69 -9.36 -21.35 10.71
C TYR A 69 -10.26 -22.18 9.83
N SER A 70 -10.31 -23.48 10.11
CA SER A 70 -11.18 -24.49 9.52
C SER A 70 -12.65 -24.15 9.78
N ASP A 71 -13.17 -23.14 9.11
CA ASP A 71 -14.59 -22.86 9.01
C ASP A 71 -15.16 -23.71 7.86
N PRO A 72 -15.92 -24.77 8.16
CA PRO A 72 -16.44 -25.71 7.16
C PRO A 72 -17.54 -25.10 6.27
N SER A 73 -17.93 -23.84 6.48
CA SER A 73 -18.88 -23.12 5.62
C SER A 73 -18.22 -22.37 4.45
N LEU A 74 -16.89 -22.23 4.47
CA LEU A 74 -16.08 -21.64 3.40
C LEU A 74 -15.52 -22.76 2.50
N ASP A 75 -15.31 -22.49 1.20
CA ASP A 75 -14.79 -23.50 0.26
C ASP A 75 -13.49 -24.12 0.82
N ASP A 76 -13.59 -25.34 1.35
CA ASP A 76 -12.52 -26.05 2.04
C ASP A 76 -11.30 -26.27 1.15
N ARG A 77 -11.42 -26.04 -0.17
CA ARG A 77 -10.34 -26.16 -1.14
C ARG A 77 -9.48 -24.90 -1.23
N LEU A 78 -9.96 -23.72 -0.81
CA LEU A 78 -9.18 -22.47 -0.88
C LEU A 78 -8.22 -22.33 0.31
N LYS A 79 -6.96 -22.04 0.03
CA LYS A 79 -5.91 -21.74 1.01
C LYS A 79 -5.81 -20.23 1.23
N ALA A 80 -5.74 -19.45 0.15
CA ALA A 80 -5.62 -18.00 0.20
C ALA A 80 -6.10 -17.34 -1.10
N VAL A 81 -6.53 -16.08 -1.00
CA VAL A 81 -6.90 -15.23 -2.13
C VAL A 81 -6.19 -13.90 -2.00
N PHE A 82 -5.52 -13.49 -3.07
CA PHE A 82 -4.83 -12.22 -3.19
C PHE A 82 -5.37 -11.44 -4.38
N VAL A 83 -5.41 -10.12 -4.25
CA VAL A 83 -5.62 -9.21 -5.36
C VAL A 83 -4.32 -8.48 -5.65
N LEU A 84 -3.97 -8.44 -6.93
CA LEU A 84 -2.84 -7.71 -7.48
C LEU A 84 -3.34 -6.52 -8.26
N GLN A 85 -2.67 -5.39 -8.13
CA GLN A 85 -2.96 -4.20 -8.93
C GLN A 85 -1.66 -3.49 -9.24
N ASP A 86 -1.42 -3.14 -10.50
CA ASP A 86 -0.36 -2.21 -10.86
C ASP A 86 -0.75 -0.77 -10.50
N SER A 87 0.21 -0.03 -9.96
CA SER A 87 0.02 1.34 -9.50
C SER A 87 1.11 2.25 -10.06
N TYR A 88 0.68 3.43 -10.49
CA TYR A 88 1.52 4.52 -11.00
C TYR A 88 1.39 5.78 -10.15
N ARG A 89 0.62 5.70 -9.05
CA ARG A 89 0.38 6.82 -8.17
C ARG A 89 1.46 6.88 -7.10
N GLY A 90 1.94 8.09 -6.83
CA GLY A 90 2.79 8.34 -5.68
C GLY A 90 2.07 8.01 -4.36
N PHE A 91 2.81 7.58 -3.35
CA PHE A 91 2.24 7.44 -2.01
C PHE A 91 2.00 8.83 -1.40
N GLU A 92 0.74 9.24 -1.29
CA GLU A 92 0.38 10.58 -0.83
C GLU A 92 0.29 10.70 0.70
N ASN A 93 0.59 11.89 1.21
CA ASN A 93 0.41 12.22 2.62
C ASN A 93 -1.07 12.22 3.00
N GLY A 94 -1.51 11.21 3.74
CA GLY A 94 -2.88 11.08 4.24
C GLY A 94 -3.65 9.89 3.69
N GLU A 95 -3.03 9.06 2.85
CA GLU A 95 -3.62 7.77 2.52
C GLU A 95 -3.72 6.89 3.77
N ASN A 96 -4.90 6.33 3.98
CA ASN A 96 -5.22 5.45 5.10
C ASN A 96 -4.77 4.00 4.87
N LYS A 97 -4.13 3.72 3.73
CA LYS A 97 -3.63 2.38 3.40
C LYS A 97 -2.19 2.27 3.85
N SER A 98 -1.94 1.33 4.74
CA SER A 98 -0.63 1.10 5.33
C SER A 98 -0.15 -0.29 4.89
N PRO A 99 0.74 -0.41 3.88
CA PRO A 99 1.31 -1.71 3.56
C PRO A 99 2.12 -2.18 4.76
N LYS A 100 1.97 -3.46 5.10
CA LYS A 100 2.70 -4.05 6.22
C LYS A 100 4.09 -4.51 5.82
N TYR A 101 4.21 -4.97 4.57
CA TYR A 101 5.48 -5.45 4.04
C TYR A 101 5.76 -4.89 2.65
N PHE A 102 7.04 -4.94 2.27
CA PHE A 102 7.45 -4.76 0.89
C PHE A 102 8.44 -5.85 0.46
N THR A 103 8.48 -6.12 -0.83
CA THR A 103 9.45 -7.02 -1.43
C THR A 103 9.74 -6.62 -2.87
N TYR A 104 10.67 -7.33 -3.50
CA TYR A 104 10.92 -7.26 -4.93
C TYR A 104 10.72 -8.63 -5.54
N ILE A 105 9.85 -8.72 -6.54
CA ILE A 105 9.72 -9.91 -7.38
C ILE A 105 10.16 -9.51 -8.78
N ARG A 106 11.20 -10.20 -9.26
CA ARG A 106 11.99 -9.78 -10.44
C ARG A 106 12.56 -8.38 -10.20
N ASP A 107 12.10 -7.41 -10.98
CA ASP A 107 12.47 -6.00 -10.98
C ASP A 107 11.34 -5.09 -10.46
N LYS A 108 10.21 -5.66 -10.03
CA LYS A 108 9.04 -4.90 -9.56
C LYS A 108 9.00 -4.83 -8.05
N LEU A 109 8.85 -3.61 -7.54
CA LEU A 109 8.46 -3.37 -6.15
C LEU A 109 7.04 -3.92 -5.93
N VAL A 110 6.86 -4.64 -4.83
CA VAL A 110 5.56 -5.17 -4.41
C VAL A 110 5.29 -4.68 -2.99
N LEU A 111 4.22 -3.91 -2.81
CA LEU A 111 3.70 -3.48 -1.51
C LEU A 111 2.60 -4.43 -1.07
N ILE A 112 2.72 -4.99 0.13
CA ILE A 112 1.83 -6.04 0.62
C ILE A 112 0.94 -5.51 1.74
N TYR A 113 -0.37 -5.62 1.53
CA TYR A 113 -1.41 -5.19 2.45
C TYR A 113 -2.12 -6.41 3.04
N LEU A 114 -2.33 -6.40 4.36
CA LEU A 114 -3.05 -7.46 5.06
C LEU A 114 -4.52 -7.08 5.26
N VAL A 115 -5.39 -8.10 5.33
CA VAL A 115 -6.85 -7.94 5.53
C VAL A 115 -7.16 -7.11 6.79
N GLU A 116 -6.44 -7.35 7.88
CA GLU A 116 -6.68 -6.71 9.19
C GLU A 116 -6.44 -5.18 9.14
N ASP A 117 -5.60 -4.71 8.22
CA ASP A 117 -5.30 -3.28 8.02
C ASP A 117 -6.31 -2.57 7.10
N LEU A 118 -7.11 -3.33 6.33
CA LEU A 118 -8.15 -2.77 5.45
C LEU A 118 -9.45 -2.46 6.20
N PHE A 119 -9.69 -3.09 7.35
CA PHE A 119 -10.94 -2.97 8.12
C PHE A 119 -10.74 -2.39 9.53
N SER A 120 -9.51 -2.31 10.04
CA SER A 120 -9.23 -1.62 11.29
C SER A 120 -9.25 -0.10 11.10
N GLN A 121 -9.59 0.65 12.15
CA GLN A 121 -9.61 2.11 12.10
C GLN A 121 -8.18 2.64 11.87
N ASN A 122 -7.84 2.90 10.61
CA ASN A 122 -6.67 3.63 10.11
C ASN A 122 -5.41 3.46 10.98
N PRO A 123 -4.75 2.28 10.95
CA PRO A 123 -3.41 2.18 11.50
C PRO A 123 -2.53 3.21 10.80
N ARG A 124 -2.06 4.21 11.54
CA ARG A 124 -1.19 5.25 10.99
C ARG A 124 0.19 4.64 10.85
N LEU A 125 0.73 4.63 9.63
CA LEU A 125 2.16 4.42 9.42
C LEU A 125 2.93 5.42 10.28
N ASP A 126 4.00 4.94 10.91
CA ASP A 126 4.96 5.85 11.51
C ASP A 126 5.62 6.71 10.42
N GLN A 127 6.22 7.82 10.85
CA GLN A 127 6.82 8.76 9.91
C GLN A 127 7.95 8.11 9.09
N LYS A 128 8.74 7.22 9.71
CA LYS A 128 9.88 6.55 9.07
C LYS A 128 9.44 5.61 7.96
N SER A 129 8.44 4.77 8.22
CA SER A 129 7.85 3.85 7.25
C SER A 129 7.20 4.62 6.12
N ARG A 130 6.54 5.74 6.42
CA ARG A 130 5.99 6.62 5.38
C ARG A 130 7.08 7.19 4.48
N GLU A 131 8.13 7.76 5.05
CA GLU A 131 9.27 8.28 4.29
C GLU A 131 9.92 7.17 3.45
N LEU A 132 10.03 5.97 3.99
CA LEU A 132 10.53 4.80 3.27
C LEU A 132 9.63 4.40 2.10
N ILE A 133 8.31 4.31 2.28
CA ILE A 133 7.38 3.98 1.18
C ILE A 133 7.43 5.06 0.10
N VAL A 134 7.48 6.34 0.48
CA VAL A 134 7.61 7.44 -0.47
C VAL A 134 8.91 7.31 -1.27
N ALA A 135 10.03 7.00 -0.62
CA ALA A 135 11.30 6.79 -1.29
C ALA A 135 11.27 5.57 -2.24
N LEU A 136 10.73 4.43 -1.78
CA LEU A 136 10.60 3.21 -2.57
C LEU A 136 9.71 3.42 -3.81
N THR A 137 8.51 3.98 -3.61
CA THR A 137 7.57 4.24 -4.72
C THR A 137 8.12 5.29 -5.68
N SER A 138 8.71 6.37 -5.18
CA SER A 138 9.31 7.40 -6.05
C SER A 138 10.46 6.87 -6.90
N SER A 139 11.20 5.86 -6.43
CA SER A 139 12.32 5.25 -7.18
C SER A 139 11.88 4.44 -8.40
N VAL A 140 10.61 4.03 -8.45
CA VAL A 140 10.03 3.20 -9.52
C VAL A 140 8.95 3.94 -10.33
N LEU A 141 8.74 5.22 -10.06
CA LEU A 141 7.82 6.08 -10.80
C LEU A 141 8.61 7.12 -11.62
N GLU A 142 7.91 7.83 -12.52
CA GLU A 142 8.53 8.98 -13.19
C GLU A 142 8.77 10.13 -12.22
N PRO A 143 9.74 11.01 -12.49
CA PRO A 143 9.85 12.27 -11.77
C PRO A 143 8.55 13.06 -11.82
N ILE A 144 8.34 13.87 -10.78
CA ILE A 144 7.24 14.83 -10.73
C ILE A 144 7.52 15.96 -11.73
N GLU A 145 6.52 16.32 -12.52
CA GLU A 145 6.59 17.42 -13.48
C GLU A 145 5.53 18.47 -13.13
N PRO A 146 5.89 19.57 -12.47
CA PRO A 146 4.92 20.60 -12.09
C PRO A 146 4.13 21.13 -13.30
N LEU A 147 2.80 21.09 -13.22
CA LEU A 147 1.90 21.56 -14.26
C LEU A 147 1.32 22.93 -13.89
N ILE A 148 1.71 23.95 -14.64
CA ILE A 148 1.14 25.30 -14.52
C ILE A 148 0.35 25.60 -15.79
N VAL A 149 -0.97 25.73 -15.67
CA VAL A 149 -1.85 26.10 -16.80
C VAL A 149 -2.36 27.52 -16.59
N LYS A 150 -2.17 28.34 -17.62
CA LYS A 150 -2.57 29.76 -17.64
C LYS A 150 -3.75 29.97 -18.60
N ASP A 151 -4.63 30.88 -18.25
CA ASP A 151 -5.72 31.31 -19.13
C ASP A 151 -5.20 32.23 -20.26
N SER A 152 -6.10 32.65 -21.15
CA SER A 152 -5.79 33.56 -22.26
C SER A 152 -5.35 34.96 -21.83
N LEU A 153 -5.56 35.32 -20.55
CA LEU A 153 -5.17 36.59 -19.94
C LEU A 153 -3.85 36.46 -19.15
N GLY A 154 -3.27 35.25 -19.06
CA GLY A 154 -2.03 34.96 -18.35
C GLY A 154 -2.20 34.59 -16.87
N ASN A 155 -3.43 34.49 -16.35
CA ASN A 155 -3.68 34.08 -14.97
C ASN A 155 -3.52 32.57 -14.81
N VAL A 156 -2.86 32.13 -13.75
CA VAL A 156 -2.73 30.70 -13.42
C VAL A 156 -4.06 30.18 -12.90
N PHE A 157 -4.63 29.15 -13.55
CA PHE A 157 -5.85 28.49 -13.09
C PHE A 157 -5.63 27.03 -12.67
N ILE A 158 -4.48 26.43 -13.02
CA ILE A 158 -3.99 25.16 -12.47
C ILE A 158 -2.53 25.37 -12.08
N ASP A 159 -2.18 25.04 -10.83
CA ASP A 159 -0.82 24.99 -10.30
C ASP A 159 -0.67 23.66 -9.55
N ASP A 160 -0.39 22.59 -10.29
CA ASP A 160 -0.19 21.25 -9.74
C ASP A 160 1.30 20.95 -9.62
N LYS A 161 1.81 21.09 -8.39
CA LYS A 161 3.23 20.88 -8.06
C LYS A 161 3.64 19.41 -8.00
N TYR A 162 2.66 18.50 -7.98
CA TYR A 162 2.87 17.07 -7.84
C TYR A 162 2.41 16.29 -9.07
N PHE A 163 2.12 17.01 -10.17
CA PHE A 163 1.62 16.40 -11.39
C PHE A 163 2.57 15.32 -11.90
N ARG A 164 1.99 14.15 -12.14
CA ARG A 164 2.61 13.04 -12.84
C ARG A 164 1.74 12.76 -14.06
N PRO A 165 2.25 12.97 -15.29
CA PRO A 165 1.47 12.80 -16.53
C PRO A 165 0.69 11.48 -16.60
N GLU A 166 1.26 10.41 -16.03
CA GLU A 166 0.75 9.05 -16.16
C GLU A 166 -0.29 8.63 -15.12
N GLU A 167 -0.52 9.43 -14.07
CA GLU A 167 -1.65 9.19 -13.15
C GLU A 167 -3.00 9.27 -13.87
N LYS A 168 -3.05 9.96 -15.03
CA LYS A 168 -4.26 10.13 -15.85
C LYS A 168 -4.63 8.91 -16.72
N VAL A 169 -3.73 7.94 -16.89
CA VAL A 169 -3.82 7.00 -18.03
C VAL A 169 -4.26 5.59 -17.64
N MET A 170 -4.22 5.21 -16.36
CA MET A 170 -4.12 3.78 -16.00
C MET A 170 -5.03 3.34 -14.84
N LEU A 171 -6.36 3.35 -15.06
CA LEU A 171 -7.30 2.58 -14.24
C LEU A 171 -7.29 1.13 -14.73
N HIS A 172 -6.35 0.33 -14.25
CA HIS A 172 -6.27 -1.07 -14.63
C HIS A 172 -7.15 -1.95 -13.76
N THR A 173 -7.81 -2.91 -14.40
CA THR A 173 -8.44 -4.02 -13.70
C THR A 173 -7.33 -4.85 -13.08
N GLY A 174 -7.35 -4.98 -11.75
CA GLY A 174 -6.39 -5.80 -11.02
C GLY A 174 -6.54 -7.29 -11.35
N GLY A 175 -5.54 -8.10 -11.02
CA GLY A 175 -5.62 -9.55 -11.08
C GLY A 175 -6.04 -10.15 -9.74
N THR A 176 -6.59 -11.37 -9.75
CA THR A 176 -6.83 -12.17 -8.54
C THR A 176 -6.06 -13.47 -8.61
N ILE A 177 -5.24 -13.74 -7.59
CA ILE A 177 -4.56 -15.02 -7.39
C ILE A 177 -5.33 -15.82 -6.34
N LYS A 178 -5.79 -17.01 -6.71
CA LYS A 178 -6.34 -18.00 -5.77
C LYS A 178 -5.35 -19.15 -5.62
N ILE A 179 -4.99 -19.46 -4.39
CA ILE A 179 -4.16 -20.62 -4.05
C ILE A 179 -5.06 -21.66 -3.38
N TYR A 180 -5.01 -22.89 -3.86
CA TYR A 180 -5.83 -24.01 -3.40
C TYR A 180 -5.00 -24.97 -2.53
N LYS A 181 -5.65 -25.67 -1.60
CA LYS A 181 -5.01 -26.63 -0.67
C LYS A 181 -4.40 -27.85 -1.36
N ASN A 182 -4.88 -28.19 -2.55
CA ASN A 182 -4.31 -29.24 -3.40
C ASN A 182 -2.98 -28.85 -4.07
N GLY A 183 -2.48 -27.63 -3.84
CA GLY A 183 -1.25 -27.13 -4.46
C GLY A 183 -1.44 -26.54 -5.86
N SER A 184 -2.68 -26.31 -6.32
CA SER A 184 -2.93 -25.58 -7.56
C SER A 184 -3.12 -24.08 -7.31
N MET A 185 -2.96 -23.29 -8.37
CA MET A 185 -3.14 -21.84 -8.39
C MET A 185 -3.94 -21.42 -9.61
N GLU A 186 -4.76 -20.39 -9.45
CA GLU A 186 -5.54 -19.76 -10.53
C GLU A 186 -5.27 -18.25 -10.50
N LEU A 187 -4.99 -17.70 -11.68
CA LEU A 187 -4.88 -16.27 -11.92
C LEU A 187 -6.03 -15.83 -12.84
N SER A 188 -6.80 -14.83 -12.40
CA SER A 188 -7.88 -14.21 -13.19
C SER A 188 -7.67 -12.69 -13.33
N HIS A 189 -8.12 -12.11 -14.44
CA HIS A 189 -7.94 -10.69 -14.80
C HIS A 189 -9.28 -9.99 -15.07
#